data_AF-A0A353QFZ0-F1
#
_entry.id   AF-A0A353QFZ0-F1
#
_cell.length_a   1.000
_cell.length_b   1.000
_cell.length_c   1.000
_cell.angle_alpha   90.00
_cell.angle_beta   90.00
_cell.angle_gamma   90.00
#
_symmetry.space_group_name_H-M   'P 1'
#
loop_
_entity.id
_entity.type
_entity.pdbx_description
1 polymer ?
#
loop_
_entity_poly.entity_id
_entity_poly.type
_entity_poly.pdbx_seq_one_letter_code
_entity_poly.pdbx_strand_id
1 'polypeptide(L)' 'MRYSRQLALPEIGPQGQARLQQSKVTVVGAGGLGTPASLYLAAAGVGQITIIDPDTIAM' A
#
# COMPACT_ATOMS: atom_id res chain seq x y z
N MET A 1 -1.54 10.33 15.65
CA MET A 1 -2.30 9.64 14.59
C MET A 1 -1.34 8.83 13.72
N ARG A 2 -1.76 7.70 13.13
CA ARG A 2 -0.88 6.78 12.36
C ARG A 2 -0.14 7.47 11.19
N TYR A 3 -0.79 8.40 10.49
CA TYR A 3 -0.28 9.04 9.28
C TYR A 3 0.26 10.46 9.49
N SER A 4 0.50 10.88 10.75
CA SER A 4 0.86 12.28 11.07
C SER A 4 2.07 12.81 10.31
N ARG A 5 3.09 11.99 10.03
CA ARG A 5 4.30 12.44 9.31
C ARG A 5 4.05 12.67 7.83
N GLN A 6 3.33 11.76 7.16
CA GLN A 6 3.03 11.92 5.73
C GLN A 6 1.95 12.98 5.48
N LEU A 7 1.05 13.22 6.43
CA LEU A 7 0.12 14.35 6.39
C LEU A 7 0.82 15.73 6.41
N ALA A 8 2.04 15.81 6.96
CA ALA A 8 2.82 17.05 7.00
C ALA A 8 3.49 17.37 5.66
N LEU A 9 3.58 16.40 4.74
CA LEU A 9 4.13 16.60 3.40
C LEU A 9 3.12 17.35 2.52
N PRO A 10 3.47 18.52 1.95
CA PRO A 10 2.57 19.30 1.10
C PRO A 10 1.98 18.53 -0.09
N GLU A 11 2.73 17.57 -0.63
CA GLU A 11 2.36 16.75 -1.79
C GLU A 11 1.29 15.71 -1.46
N ILE A 12 1.14 15.35 -0.17
CA ILE A 12 0.13 14.41 0.32
C ILE A 12 -0.97 15.19 1.02
N GLY A 13 -0.65 15.80 2.17
CA GLY A 13 -1.63 16.48 3.02
C GLY A 13 -2.84 15.62 3.41
N PRO A 14 -3.85 16.23 4.05
CA PRO A 14 -5.09 15.53 4.40
C PRO A 14 -5.83 14.95 3.19
N GLN A 15 -5.87 15.68 2.08
CA GLN A 15 -6.59 15.26 0.87
C GLN A 15 -5.93 14.05 0.20
N GLY A 16 -4.60 14.04 0.05
CA GLY A 16 -3.86 12.91 -0.51
C GLY A 16 -3.99 11.67 0.38
N GLN A 17 -3.97 11.84 1.71
CA GLN A 17 -4.21 10.72 2.62
C GLN A 17 -5.61 10.14 2.46
N ALA A 18 -6.64 10.98 2.36
CA ALA A 18 -8.01 10.54 2.15
C ALA A 18 -8.15 9.78 0.81
N ARG A 19 -7.49 10.25 -0.25
CA ARG A 19 -7.43 9.56 -1.55
C ARG A 19 -6.76 8.18 -1.44
N LEU A 20 -5.66 8.06 -0.68
CA LEU A 20 -5.03 6.75 -0.43
C LEU A 20 -5.98 5.81 0.32
N GLN A 21 -6.68 6.29 1.35
CA GLN A 21 -7.62 5.48 2.12
C GLN A 21 -8.84 5.02 1.30
N GLN A 22 -9.22 5.77 0.26
CA GLN A 22 -10.31 5.41 -0.65
C GLN A 22 -9.84 4.55 -1.83
N SER A 23 -8.52 4.42 -2.04
CA SER A 23 -7.99 3.71 -3.20
C SER A 23 -8.01 2.20 -3.02
N LYS A 24 -8.06 1.50 -4.15
CA LYS A 24 -8.01 0.04 -4.25
C LYS A 24 -6.89 -0.33 -5.21
N VAL A 25 -5.94 -1.14 -4.76
CA VAL A 25 -4.78 -1.57 -5.54
C VAL A 25 -4.76 -3.07 -5.65
N THR A 26 -4.50 -3.59 -6.85
CA THR A 26 -4.24 -5.02 -7.08
C THR A 26 -2.74 -5.21 -7.32
N VAL A 27 -2.11 -6.08 -6.54
CA VAL A 27 -0.71 -6.49 -6.69
C VAL A 27 -0.72 -7.92 -7.23
N VAL A 28 -0.11 -8.12 -8.40
CA VAL A 28 0.02 -9.44 -9.04
C VAL A 28 1.45 -9.94 -8.82
N GLY A 29 1.57 -11.08 -8.16
CA GLY A 29 2.81 -11.62 -7.62
C GLY A 29 3.07 -11.13 -6.19
N ALA A 30 3.41 -12.06 -5.30
CA ALA A 30 3.83 -11.89 -3.92
C ALA A 30 5.30 -12.31 -3.71
N GLY A 31 6.08 -12.42 -4.79
CA GLY A 31 7.53 -12.64 -4.75
C GLY A 31 8.35 -11.36 -4.44
N GLY A 32 9.56 -11.29 -5.00
CA GLY A 32 10.55 -10.27 -4.67
C GLY A 32 10.15 -8.81 -4.95
N LEU A 33 9.21 -8.57 -5.87
CA LEU A 33 8.69 -7.23 -6.17
C LEU A 33 7.37 -6.93 -5.44
N GLY A 34 6.47 -7.91 -5.42
CA GLY A 34 5.15 -7.77 -4.80
C GLY A 34 5.20 -7.57 -3.30
N THR A 35 6.13 -8.24 -2.62
CA THR A 35 6.34 -8.13 -1.18
C THR A 35 6.69 -6.71 -0.74
N PRO A 36 7.78 -6.07 -1.22
CA PRO A 36 8.11 -4.71 -0.82
C PRO A 36 7.07 -3.68 -1.31
N ALA A 37 6.48 -3.87 -2.49
CA ALA A 37 5.43 -2.99 -2.97
C ALA A 37 4.20 -3.00 -2.04
N SER A 38 3.71 -4.19 -1.67
CA SER A 38 2.55 -4.36 -0.78
C SER A 38 2.81 -3.78 0.61
N LEU A 39 4.03 -3.95 1.12
CA LEU A 39 4.46 -3.36 2.39
C LEU A 39 4.31 -1.83 2.38
N TYR A 40 4.85 -1.16 1.37
CA TYR A 40 4.78 0.30 1.30
C TYR A 40 3.38 0.83 0.99
N LEU A 41 2.60 0.13 0.15
CA LEU A 41 1.20 0.47 -0.09
C LEU A 41 0.36 0.41 1.20
N ALA A 42 0.55 -0.65 2.00
CA ALA A 42 -0.14 -0.79 3.27
C ALA A 42 0.31 0.26 4.29
N ALA A 43 1.62 0.56 4.35
CA ALA A 43 2.19 1.58 5.22
C ALA A 43 1.69 2.99 4.86
N ALA A 44 1.58 3.30 3.57
CA ALA A 44 1.04 4.57 3.08
C ALA A 44 -0.46 4.74 3.38
N GLY A 45 -1.17 3.64 3.68
CA GLY A 45 -2.58 3.66 4.04
C GLY A 45 -3.52 3.55 2.86
N VAL A 46 -3.15 2.76 1.85
CA VAL A 46 -4.08 2.30 0.81
C VAL A 46 -5.25 1.55 1.46
N GLY A 47 -6.49 1.89 1.07
CA GLY A 47 -7.70 1.38 1.69
C GLY A 47 -7.93 -0.12 1.50
N GLN A 48 -7.68 -0.61 0.28
CA GLN A 48 -7.80 -2.03 -0.04
C GLN A 48 -6.64 -2.46 -0.93
N ILE A 49 -5.97 -3.54 -0.55
CA ILE A 49 -4.92 -4.18 -1.34
C ILE A 49 -5.35 -5.62 -1.59
N THR A 50 -5.54 -5.97 -2.86
CA THR A 50 -5.75 -7.35 -3.30
C THR A 50 -4.42 -7.90 -3.79
N ILE A 51 -3.94 -9.00 -3.22
CA ILE A 51 -2.72 -9.68 -3.67
C ILE A 51 -3.12 -10.97 -4.37
N ILE A 52 -2.58 -11.21 -5.56
CA ILE A 52 -2.84 -12.41 -6.36
C ILE A 52 -1.50 -13.08 -6.64
N ASP A 53 -1.29 -14.27 -6.11
CA ASP A 53 -0.13 -15.10 -6.43
C ASP A 53 -0.60 -16.57 -6.49
N PRO A 54 -0.39 -17.27 -7.64
CA PRO A 54 -0.72 -18.69 -7.75
C PRO A 54 0.33 -19.60 -7.09
N ASP A 55 1.52 -19.09 -6.76
CA ASP A 55 2.64 -19.87 -6.27
C ASP A 55 2.57 -20.11 -4.76
N THR A 56 3.28 -21.15 -4.30
CA THR A 56 3.51 -21.43 -2.89
C THR A 56 4.95 -21.09 -2.51
N ILE A 57 5.20 -20.77 -1.24
CA ILE A 57 6.56 -20.55 -0.74
C ILE A 57 7.34 -21.87 -0.85
N ALA A 58 8.48 -21.84 -1.54
CA ALA A 58 9.42 -22.96 -1.59
C ALA A 58 10.18 -23.10 -0.25
N MET A 59 10.39 -24.35 0.18
CA MET A 59 11.20 -24.71 1.35
C MET A 59 12.69 -24.65 1.06
#